data_AF-A0A4R4E601-F1
#
_entry.id   AF-A0A4R4E601-F1
#
_cell.length_a   1.000
_cell.length_b   1.000
_cell.length_c   1.000
_cell.angle_alpha   90.00
_cell.angle_beta   90.00
_cell.angle_gamma   90.00
#
_symmetry.space_group_name_H-M   'P 1'
#
loop_
_entity.id
_entity.type
_entity.pdbx_description
1 polymer ?
#
loop_
_entity_poly.entity_id
_entity_poly.type
_entity_poly.pdbx_seq_one_letter_code
_entity_poly.pdbx_strand_id
1 'polypeptide(L)'
;MKVRNYYYLIAGVLAVLFAFTHAWNGQSAVLPTLDTSLISVDTQTVFTYVWHIITAENLVFGIAFIFMSLISERSKIRFAAWMITAIMIVRLMVILGVTAVVDVSGLMNTFIDSIAIVIYVALIMLGTRIEKNNTEVRGSNPLGFTK
;
A
#
# COMPACT_ATOMS: atom_id res chain seq x y z
N MET A 1 -8.97 8.40 -21.20
CA MET A 1 -9.24 8.70 -19.76
C MET A 1 -8.29 9.80 -19.31
N LYS A 2 -8.74 10.79 -18.53
CA LYS A 2 -7.90 11.89 -18.01
C LYS A 2 -7.52 11.58 -16.56
N VAL A 3 -6.22 11.64 -16.24
CA VAL A 3 -5.72 11.45 -14.87
C VAL A 3 -6.12 12.67 -14.03
N ARG A 4 -6.78 12.41 -12.90
CA ARG A 4 -7.29 13.47 -12.00
C ARG A 4 -6.46 13.62 -10.74
N ASN A 5 -5.85 12.53 -10.26
CA ASN A 5 -5.01 12.54 -9.08
C ASN A 5 -3.69 11.81 -9.35
N TYR A 6 -2.65 12.57 -9.65
CA TYR A 6 -1.32 12.03 -9.94
C TYR A 6 -0.69 11.33 -8.73
N TYR A 7 -1.03 11.70 -7.49
CA TYR A 7 -0.52 11.04 -6.28
C TYR A 7 -1.04 9.60 -6.17
N TYR A 8 -2.33 9.40 -6.44
CA TYR A 8 -2.89 8.03 -6.47
C TYR A 8 -2.39 7.24 -7.68
N LEU A 9 -2.14 7.88 -8.82
CA LEU A 9 -1.54 7.17 -9.94
C LEU A 9 -0.12 6.69 -9.61
N ILE A 10 0.71 7.57 -9.03
CA ILE A 10 2.08 7.23 -8.62
C ILE A 10 2.07 6.16 -7.53
N ALA A 11 1.25 6.31 -6.49
CA ALA A 11 1.08 5.29 -5.46
C ALA A 11 0.63 3.95 -6.06
N GLY A 12 -0.31 3.96 -7.00
CA GLY A 12 -0.79 2.76 -7.66
C GLY A 12 0.29 2.04 -8.47
N VAL A 13 1.07 2.77 -9.27
CA VAL A 13 2.19 2.20 -10.04
C VAL A 13 3.26 1.65 -9.12
N LEU A 14 3.64 2.40 -8.08
CA LEU A 14 4.60 1.91 -7.09
C LEU A 14 4.08 0.63 -6.42
N ALA A 15 2.79 0.51 -6.15
CA ALA A 15 2.23 -0.64 -5.42
C ALA A 15 2.24 -1.90 -6.27
N VAL A 16 1.97 -1.75 -7.56
CA VAL A 16 2.16 -2.84 -8.52
C VAL A 16 3.63 -3.26 -8.56
N LEU A 17 4.57 -2.31 -8.65
CA LEU A 17 6.01 -2.62 -8.66
C LEU A 17 6.45 -3.31 -7.37
N PHE A 18 6.01 -2.83 -6.21
CA PHE A 18 6.31 -3.45 -4.91
C PHE A 18 5.70 -4.85 -4.78
N ALA A 19 4.52 -5.10 -5.33
CA ALA A 19 3.95 -6.45 -5.37
C ALA A 19 4.83 -7.39 -6.20
N PHE A 20 5.31 -6.94 -7.37
CA PHE A 20 6.23 -7.72 -8.19
C PHE A 20 7.56 -7.98 -7.50
N THR A 21 8.18 -6.97 -6.89
CA THR A 21 9.46 -7.16 -6.19
C THR A 21 9.31 -8.02 -4.94
N HIS A 22 8.20 -7.92 -4.22
CA HIS A 22 7.88 -8.79 -3.08
C HIS A 22 7.67 -10.25 -3.53
N ALA A 23 6.94 -10.48 -4.62
CA ALA A 23 6.78 -11.82 -5.21
C ALA A 23 8.14 -12.41 -5.62
N TRP A 24 8.94 -11.60 -6.33
CA TRP A 24 10.26 -12.00 -6.78
C TRP A 24 11.19 -12.34 -5.61
N ASN A 25 11.24 -11.50 -4.59
CA ASN A 25 12.05 -11.73 -3.39
C ASN A 25 11.62 -13.02 -2.64
N GLY A 26 10.31 -13.25 -2.55
CA GLY A 26 9.76 -14.49 -2.00
C GLY A 26 10.28 -15.71 -2.71
N GLN A 27 10.12 -15.75 -4.03
CA GLN A 27 10.44 -16.91 -4.84
C GLN A 27 11.94 -17.17 -4.95
N SER A 28 12.75 -16.11 -5.00
CA SER A 28 14.20 -16.20 -5.26
C SER A 28 15.06 -16.32 -4.01
N ALA A 29 14.61 -15.78 -2.86
CA ALA A 29 15.44 -15.68 -1.67
C ALA A 29 14.77 -16.26 -0.41
N VAL A 30 13.46 -16.05 -0.20
CA VAL A 30 12.82 -16.43 1.07
C VAL A 30 12.29 -17.86 1.06
N LEU A 31 11.40 -18.22 0.14
CA LEU A 31 10.79 -19.54 0.08
C LEU A 31 11.81 -20.69 -0.09
N PRO A 32 12.91 -20.53 -0.84
CA PRO A 32 13.95 -21.56 -0.91
C PRO A 32 14.62 -21.89 0.43
N THR A 33 14.63 -20.96 1.40
CA THR A 33 15.17 -21.25 2.75
C THR A 33 14.28 -22.18 3.55
N LEU A 34 13.02 -22.34 3.14
CA LEU A 34 12.05 -23.22 3.77
C LEU A 34 12.15 -24.66 3.26
N ASP A 35 12.73 -24.86 2.07
CA ASP A 35 12.94 -26.17 1.43
C ASP A 35 14.14 -26.92 2.03
N THR A 36 14.13 -27.07 3.35
CA THR A 36 15.09 -27.87 4.10
C THR A 36 14.38 -29.06 4.70
N SER A 37 15.08 -30.19 4.86
CA SER A 37 14.53 -31.40 5.49
C SER A 37 14.12 -31.20 6.96
N LEU A 38 14.43 -30.04 7.55
CA LEU A 38 14.14 -29.67 8.93
C LEU A 38 12.76 -29.01 9.11
N ILE A 39 12.14 -28.49 8.03
CA ILE A 39 10.86 -27.77 8.10
C ILE A 39 9.76 -28.64 7.49
N SER A 40 8.67 -28.83 8.23
CA SER A 40 7.55 -29.64 7.76
C SER A 40 6.86 -29.03 6.53
N VAL A 41 6.37 -29.88 5.63
CA VAL A 41 5.63 -29.46 4.43
C VAL A 41 4.44 -28.58 4.77
N ASP A 42 3.75 -28.86 5.89
CA ASP A 42 2.64 -28.04 6.38
C ASP A 42 3.10 -26.61 6.72
N THR A 43 4.24 -26.47 7.39
CA THR A 43 4.82 -25.16 7.74
C THR A 43 5.25 -24.41 6.48
N GLN A 44 5.92 -25.09 5.54
CA GLN A 44 6.31 -24.51 4.25
C GLN A 44 5.09 -23.99 3.47
N THR A 45 4.00 -24.77 3.48
CA THR A 45 2.74 -24.42 2.82
C THR A 45 2.14 -23.16 3.43
N VAL A 46 2.12 -23.06 4.77
CA VAL A 46 1.62 -21.87 5.49
C VAL A 46 2.41 -20.63 5.11
N PHE A 47 3.74 -20.68 5.19
CA PHE A 47 4.58 -19.54 4.80
C PHE A 47 4.39 -19.17 3.32
N THR A 48 4.28 -20.16 2.44
CA THR A 48 4.10 -19.94 1.01
C THR A 48 2.80 -19.19 0.72
N TYR A 49 1.65 -19.64 1.25
CA TYR A 49 0.41 -18.92 0.97
C TYR A 49 0.36 -17.56 1.68
N VAL A 50 0.92 -17.41 2.90
CA VAL A 50 0.97 -16.11 3.59
C VAL A 50 1.77 -15.09 2.77
N TRP A 51 2.90 -15.51 2.20
CA TRP A 51 3.71 -14.67 1.32
C TRP A 51 2.93 -14.20 0.08
N HIS A 52 2.19 -15.11 -0.54
CA HIS A 52 1.40 -14.82 -1.74
C HIS A 52 0.16 -13.98 -1.44
N ILE A 53 -0.49 -14.16 -0.27
CA ILE A 53 -1.60 -13.30 0.18
C ILE A 53 -1.12 -11.86 0.28
N ILE A 54 0.02 -11.62 0.94
CA ILE A 54 0.61 -10.29 1.07
C ILE A 54 0.91 -9.65 -0.29
N THR A 55 1.47 -10.44 -1.21
CA THR A 55 1.72 -10.02 -2.59
C THR A 55 0.43 -9.58 -3.28
N ALA A 56 -0.61 -10.41 -3.18
CA ALA A 56 -1.91 -10.14 -3.79
C ALA A 56 -2.58 -8.91 -3.20
N GLU A 57 -2.52 -8.72 -1.88
CA GLU A 57 -3.03 -7.52 -1.19
C GLU A 57 -2.38 -6.25 -1.72
N ASN A 58 -1.04 -6.22 -1.82
CA ASN A 58 -0.32 -5.06 -2.35
C ASN A 58 -0.72 -4.74 -3.81
N LEU A 59 -0.93 -5.78 -4.63
CA LEU A 59 -1.38 -5.61 -6.01
C LEU A 59 -2.80 -5.03 -6.07
N VAL A 60 -3.71 -5.55 -5.26
CA VAL A 60 -5.10 -5.05 -5.16
C VAL A 60 -5.13 -3.59 -4.74
N PHE A 61 -4.31 -3.19 -3.76
CA PHE A 61 -4.20 -1.77 -3.37
C PHE A 61 -3.65 -0.91 -4.51
N GLY A 62 -2.65 -1.39 -5.25
CA GLY A 62 -2.12 -0.67 -6.40
C GLY A 62 -3.15 -0.45 -7.50
N ILE A 63 -3.89 -1.49 -7.85
CA ILE A 63 -5.00 -1.41 -8.82
C ILE A 63 -6.07 -0.43 -8.32
N ALA A 64 -6.43 -0.49 -7.03
CA ALA A 64 -7.39 0.43 -6.43
C ALA A 64 -6.93 1.89 -6.51
N PHE A 65 -5.65 2.18 -6.25
CA PHE A 65 -5.09 3.53 -6.40
C PHE A 65 -5.09 4.02 -7.85
N ILE A 66 -4.80 3.15 -8.82
CA ILE A 66 -4.92 3.50 -10.24
C ILE A 66 -6.37 3.85 -10.57
N PHE A 67 -7.36 3.08 -10.15
CA PHE A 67 -8.77 3.42 -10.39
C PHE A 67 -9.20 4.71 -9.68
N MET A 68 -8.78 4.91 -8.43
CA MET A 68 -9.03 6.14 -7.68
C MET A 68 -8.40 7.38 -8.33
N SER A 69 -7.32 7.21 -9.10
CA SER A 69 -6.71 8.31 -9.87
C SER A 69 -7.58 8.79 -11.05
N LEU A 70 -8.56 7.98 -11.48
CA LEU A 70 -9.40 8.21 -12.66
C LEU A 70 -10.86 8.56 -12.29
N ILE A 71 -11.36 8.04 -11.17
CA ILE A 71 -12.73 8.27 -10.68
C ILE A 71 -12.91 9.72 -10.19
N SER A 72 -14.12 10.27 -10.38
CA SER A 72 -14.46 11.65 -10.00
C SER A 72 -15.16 11.79 -8.63
N GLU A 73 -15.75 10.69 -8.14
CA GLU A 73 -16.58 10.68 -6.93
C GLU A 73 -15.74 10.68 -5.64
N ARG A 74 -15.64 11.86 -5.04
CA ARG A 74 -14.67 12.21 -3.99
C ARG A 74 -14.89 11.52 -2.64
N SER A 75 -16.16 11.38 -2.22
CA SER A 75 -16.49 10.78 -0.91
C SER A 75 -16.11 9.30 -0.85
N LYS A 76 -16.35 8.57 -1.94
CA LYS A 76 -16.02 7.14 -2.06
C LYS A 76 -14.50 6.91 -2.10
N ILE A 77 -13.76 7.80 -2.77
CA ILE A 77 -12.29 7.74 -2.85
C ILE A 77 -11.64 7.93 -1.48
N ARG A 78 -12.11 8.91 -0.67
CA ARG A 78 -11.54 9.15 0.67
C ARG A 78 -11.76 7.97 1.61
N PHE A 79 -12.96 7.40 1.63
CA PHE A 79 -13.25 6.24 2.47
C PHE A 79 -12.36 5.05 2.12
N ALA A 80 -12.24 4.73 0.83
CA ALA A 80 -11.36 3.66 0.35
C ALA A 80 -9.89 3.93 0.70
N ALA A 81 -9.41 5.15 0.50
CA ALA A 81 -8.04 5.54 0.84
C ALA A 81 -7.74 5.40 2.35
N TRP A 82 -8.67 5.79 3.23
CA TRP A 82 -8.52 5.60 4.67
C TRP A 82 -8.55 4.13 5.09
N MET A 83 -9.40 3.31 4.46
CA MET A 83 -9.43 1.86 4.71
C MET A 83 -8.12 1.19 4.30
N ILE A 84 -7.59 1.51 3.11
CA ILE A 84 -6.30 0.96 2.65
C ILE A 84 -5.17 1.39 3.59
N THR A 85 -5.16 2.67 4.00
CA THR A 85 -4.17 3.19 4.97
C THR A 85 -4.23 2.42 6.29
N ALA A 86 -5.43 2.20 6.84
CA ALA A 86 -5.61 1.46 8.08
C ALA A 86 -5.11 0.02 7.96
N ILE A 87 -5.42 -0.66 6.86
CA ILE A 87 -4.94 -2.04 6.62
C ILE A 87 -3.41 -2.07 6.54
N MET A 88 -2.78 -1.11 5.84
CA MET A 88 -1.32 -1.05 5.75
C MET A 88 -0.65 -0.81 7.11
N ILE A 89 -1.23 0.05 7.96
CA ILE A 89 -0.70 0.32 9.31
C ILE A 89 -0.85 -0.91 10.20
N VAL A 90 -2.03 -1.55 10.21
CA VAL A 90 -2.26 -2.77 11.00
C VAL A 90 -1.31 -3.88 10.55
N ARG A 91 -1.13 -4.05 9.25
CA ARG A 91 -0.18 -5.01 8.68
C ARG A 91 1.24 -4.75 9.18
N LEU A 92 1.70 -3.51 9.16
CA LEU A 92 3.03 -3.14 9.68
C LEU A 92 3.15 -3.44 11.18
N MET A 93 2.13 -3.12 11.97
CA MET A 93 2.13 -3.39 13.41
C MET A 93 2.23 -4.89 13.71
N VAL A 94 1.53 -5.74 12.96
CA VAL A 94 1.60 -7.20 13.13
C VAL A 94 2.99 -7.72 12.77
N ILE A 95 3.57 -7.29 11.64
CA ILE A 95 4.92 -7.71 11.22
C ILE A 95 5.96 -7.27 12.26
N LEU A 96 5.98 -6.00 12.65
CA LEU A 96 6.94 -5.49 13.63
C LEU A 96 6.74 -6.12 15.01
N GLY A 97 5.49 -6.27 15.45
CA GLY A 97 5.15 -6.83 16.76
C GLY A 97 5.57 -8.30 16.88
N VAL A 98 5.25 -9.13 15.87
CA VAL A 98 5.64 -10.54 15.87
C VAL A 98 7.16 -10.67 15.76
N THR A 99 7.81 -9.94 14.86
CA THR A 99 9.27 -9.97 14.70
C THR A 99 9.98 -9.51 15.96
N ALA A 100 9.52 -8.43 16.62
CA ALA A 100 10.12 -7.96 17.87
C ALA A 100 10.00 -8.97 19.02
N VAL A 101 8.96 -9.81 19.04
CA VAL A 101 8.77 -10.84 20.06
C VAL A 101 9.58 -12.11 19.75
N VAL A 102 9.70 -12.48 18.48
CA VAL A 102 10.28 -13.77 18.06
C VAL A 102 11.75 -13.67 17.65
N ASP A 103 12.15 -12.61 16.95
CA ASP A 103 13.51 -12.40 16.47
C ASP A 103 13.81 -10.90 16.28
N VAL A 104 14.31 -10.26 17.33
CA VAL A 104 14.69 -8.84 17.35
C VAL A 104 15.76 -8.53 16.28
N SER A 105 16.61 -9.49 15.93
CA SER A 105 17.63 -9.29 14.88
C SER A 105 17.01 -9.24 13.47
N GLY A 106 15.85 -9.89 13.29
CA GLY A 106 15.04 -9.87 12.08
C GLY A 106 14.35 -8.53 11.79
N LEU A 107 14.36 -7.56 12.73
CA LEU A 107 13.78 -6.23 12.51
C LEU A 107 14.42 -5.49 11.32
N MET A 108 15.72 -5.73 11.04
CA MET A 108 16.38 -5.14 9.87
C MET A 108 15.82 -5.63 8.54
N ASN A 109 15.33 -6.87 8.49
CA ASN A 109 14.70 -7.40 7.28
C ASN A 109 13.32 -6.76 7.03
N THR A 110 12.65 -6.28 8.09
CA THR A 110 11.35 -5.58 7.99
C THR A 110 11.47 -4.08 7.66
N PHE A 111 12.71 -3.54 7.62
CA PHE A 111 12.96 -2.11 7.45
C PHE A 111 12.56 -1.60 6.06
N ILE A 112 12.82 -2.38 5.01
CA ILE A 112 12.46 -2.03 3.63
C ILE A 112 10.94 -1.96 3.47
N ASP A 113 10.21 -2.93 4.04
CA ASP A 113 8.75 -2.95 4.05
C ASP A 113 8.16 -1.76 4.84
N SER A 114 8.80 -1.42 5.97
CA SER A 114 8.41 -0.27 6.79
C SER A 114 8.57 1.05 6.03
N ILE A 115 9.68 1.25 5.31
CA ILE A 115 9.91 2.44 4.48
C ILE A 115 8.85 2.54 3.38
N ALA A 116 8.57 1.43 2.69
CA ALA A 116 7.57 1.40 1.64
C ALA A 116 6.19 1.85 2.17
N ILE A 117 5.79 1.35 3.34
CA ILE A 117 4.51 1.70 3.98
C ILE A 117 4.47 3.18 4.36
N VAL A 118 5.54 3.74 4.92
CA VAL A 118 5.61 5.18 5.25
C VAL A 118 5.44 6.04 4.00
N ILE A 119 6.10 5.67 2.90
CA ILE A 119 5.96 6.37 1.61
C ILE A 119 4.52 6.27 1.10
N TYR A 120 3.88 5.11 1.21
CA TYR A 120 2.47 4.94 0.85
C TYR A 120 1.56 5.87 1.63
N VAL A 121 1.65 5.84 2.95
CA VAL A 121 0.81 6.66 3.83
C VAL A 121 1.00 8.14 3.50
N ALA A 122 2.24 8.59 3.26
CA ALA A 122 2.52 9.97 2.87
C ALA A 122 1.87 10.33 1.53
N LEU A 123 1.99 9.49 0.50
CA LEU A 123 1.36 9.71 -0.82
C LEU A 123 -0.16 9.74 -0.73
N ILE A 124 -0.76 8.86 0.09
CA ILE A 124 -2.21 8.82 0.29
C ILE A 124 -2.70 10.10 1.00
N MET A 125 -1.99 10.55 2.04
CA MET A 125 -2.27 11.80 2.72
C MET A 125 -2.12 13.02 1.81
N LEU A 126 -1.09 13.05 0.96
CA LEU A 126 -0.92 14.13 -0.02
C LEU A 126 -2.04 14.14 -1.06
N GLY A 127 -2.42 12.95 -1.56
CA GLY A 127 -3.53 12.78 -2.49
C GLY A 127 -4.87 13.26 -1.93
N THR A 128 -5.12 13.07 -0.63
CA THR A 128 -6.33 13.58 0.06
C THR A 128 -6.23 15.07 0.43
N ARG A 129 -5.04 15.61 0.71
CA ARG A 129 -4.82 17.02 1.11
C ARG A 129 -4.89 18.02 -0.05
N ILE A 130 -4.26 17.72 -1.19
CA ILE A 130 -4.36 18.58 -2.39
C ILE A 130 -5.81 18.71 -2.88
N GLU A 131 -6.61 17.69 -2.61
CA GLU A 131 -8.04 17.68 -2.85
C GLU A 131 -8.80 18.73 -2.00
N LYS A 132 -8.32 19.06 -0.79
CA LYS A 132 -8.93 20.09 0.08
C LYS A 132 -8.64 21.50 -0.43
N ASN A 133 -7.38 21.79 -0.76
CA ASN A 133 -6.95 23.12 -1.23
C ASN A 133 -7.61 23.51 -2.57
N ASN A 134 -7.76 22.57 -3.52
CA ASN A 134 -8.46 22.85 -4.79
C ASN A 134 -9.98 23.08 -4.61
N THR A 135 -10.57 22.58 -3.52
CA THR A 135 -11.99 22.78 -3.22
C THR A 135 -12.23 24.12 -2.52
N GLU A 136 -11.32 24.54 -1.63
CA GLU A 136 -11.31 25.90 -1.07
C GLU A 136 -11.12 26.97 -2.14
N VAL A 137 -10.18 26.79 -3.08
CA VAL A 137 -9.93 27.74 -4.19
C VAL A 137 -11.13 27.86 -5.15
N ARG A 138 -11.95 26.81 -5.31
CA ARG A 138 -13.19 26.86 -6.10
C ARG A 138 -14.39 27.42 -5.33
N GLY A 139 -14.41 27.26 -4.01
CA GLY A 139 -15.47 27.78 -3.13
C GLY A 139 -15.28 29.26 -2.76
N SER A 140 -14.08 29.82 -2.95
CA SER A 140 -13.74 31.20 -2.58
C SER A 140 -13.81 32.21 -3.72
N ASN A 141 -14.40 31.89 -4.88
CA ASN A 141 -14.60 32.87 -5.94
C ASN A 141 -15.90 33.67 -5.69
N PRO A 142 -15.86 34.91 -5.15
CA PRO A 142 -17.05 35.66 -4.77
C PRO A 142 -17.51 36.60 -5.90
N LEU A 143 -17.00 36.44 -7.12
CA LEU A 143 -17.30 37.35 -8.21
C LEU A 143 -18.60 36.96 -8.92
N GLY A 144 -19.70 37.17 -8.20
CA GLY A 144 -20.99 37.47 -8.79
C GLY A 144 -20.87 38.76 -9.60
N PHE A 145 -20.80 38.62 -10.92
CA PHE A 145 -21.18 39.68 -11.85
C PHE A 145 -22.36 39.16 -12.66
N THR A 146 -23.57 39.48 -12.20
CA THR A 146 -24.74 39.60 -13.07
C THR A 146 -24.56 40.87 -13.91
N LYS A 147 -24.56 40.73 -15.22
CA LYS A 147 -25.11 41.74 -16.12
C LYS A 147 -26.52 41.30 -16.50
#